data_AF-A0A269YQ02-F1
#
_entry.id   AF-A0A269YQ02-F1
#
_cell.length_a   1.000
_cell.length_b   1.000
_cell.length_c   1.000
_cell.angle_alpha   90.00
_cell.angle_beta   90.00
_cell.angle_gamma   90.00
#
_symmetry.space_group_name_H-M   'P 1'
#
loop_
_entity.id
_entity.type
_entity.pdbx_description
1 polymer ?
#
loop_
_entity_poly.entity_id
_entity_poly.type
_entity_poly.pdbx_seq_one_letter_code
_entity_poly.pdbx_strand_id
1 'polypeptide(L)'
;MSILLALIPPLTWGATGIIGTKMGGSAAFPLSTAAQIVANALLAAAILGEWTTVRVWVFGIISIALVTIGALAIAARSKAEKRISKSHPKSYSEGLLALLVSTIGFALYFIFPNLLVRFGFITSRIHNANNGINYMTAIVTPQAIGQIIGSILIALFVLHEYQLFKMPVVKNFTTGITWAIGNLFMFISAANPAIGQATATTLSQLGIVVGTFGGIYILHEYKPADQMVKIVIGTVLVIIGSILITNLKMLS
;
A
#
# COMPACT_ATOMS: atom_id res chain seq x y z
N MET A 1 11.30 -5.96 24.19
CA MET A 1 12.30 -6.08 23.10
C MET A 1 11.63 -6.24 21.73
N SER A 2 10.68 -7.15 21.55
CA SER A 2 10.11 -7.56 20.23
C SER A 2 9.39 -6.47 19.44
N ILE A 3 8.75 -5.49 20.10
CA ILE A 3 7.96 -4.45 19.41
C ILE A 3 8.84 -3.41 18.69
N LEU A 4 10.11 -3.27 19.09
CA LEU A 4 11.07 -2.38 18.45
C LEU A 4 11.50 -2.88 17.07
N LEU A 5 11.30 -4.16 16.76
CA LEU A 5 11.53 -4.69 15.42
C LEU A 5 10.60 -4.05 14.38
N ALA A 6 9.45 -3.49 14.82
CA ALA A 6 8.51 -2.78 13.96
C ALA A 6 9.05 -1.41 13.45
N LEU A 7 10.23 -0.99 13.92
CA LEU A 7 10.95 0.17 13.39
C LEU A 7 11.55 -0.09 12.00
N ILE A 8 11.80 -1.36 11.65
CA ILE A 8 12.58 -1.74 10.45
C ILE A 8 11.81 -1.49 9.15
N PRO A 9 10.54 -1.91 8.98
CA PRO A 9 9.82 -1.70 7.72
C PRO A 9 9.61 -0.20 7.37
N PRO A 10 9.27 0.69 8.32
CA PRO A 10 9.23 2.13 8.10
C PRO A 10 10.46 2.77 7.46
N LEU A 11 11.66 2.31 7.84
CA LEU A 11 12.93 2.81 7.31
C LEU A 11 13.07 2.55 5.81
N THR A 12 12.48 1.45 5.32
CA THR A 12 12.54 1.04 3.90
C THR A 12 11.46 1.68 3.04
N TRP A 13 10.33 2.11 3.62
CA TRP A 13 9.23 2.72 2.86
C TRP A 13 9.51 4.17 2.46
N GLY A 14 10.34 4.91 3.21
CA GLY A 14 10.72 6.28 2.89
C GLY A 14 11.49 6.44 1.55
N ALA A 15 11.95 5.34 0.95
CA ALA A 15 12.54 5.33 -0.40
C ALA A 15 11.55 5.71 -1.51
N THR A 16 10.25 5.79 -1.23
CA THR A 16 9.22 6.25 -2.18
C THR A 16 9.51 7.63 -2.78
N GLY A 17 10.16 8.53 -2.04
CA GLY A 17 10.61 9.83 -2.55
C GLY A 17 11.66 9.72 -3.67
N ILE A 18 12.48 8.66 -3.67
CA ILE A 18 13.53 8.40 -4.66
C ILE A 18 12.93 7.84 -5.97
N ILE A 19 11.82 7.13 -5.86
CA ILE A 19 11.11 6.56 -7.02
C ILE A 19 10.60 7.68 -7.94
N GLY A 20 9.98 8.71 -7.36
CA GLY A 20 9.44 9.85 -8.10
C GLY A 20 10.50 10.69 -8.82
N THR A 21 11.69 10.82 -8.23
CA THR A 21 12.80 11.59 -8.80
C THR A 21 13.54 10.83 -9.90
N LYS A 22 13.67 9.49 -9.80
CA LYS A 22 14.49 8.68 -10.74
C LYS A 22 13.72 8.03 -11.89
N MET A 23 12.46 7.62 -11.70
CA MET A 23 11.65 6.96 -12.75
C MET A 23 10.80 7.92 -13.58
N GLY A 24 10.73 9.20 -13.17
CA GLY A 24 9.73 10.14 -13.64
C GLY A 24 8.37 9.87 -12.99
N GLY A 25 7.90 10.81 -12.17
CA GLY A 25 6.68 10.66 -11.35
C GLY A 25 5.41 10.29 -12.12
N SER A 26 5.41 10.42 -13.46
CA SER A 26 4.29 10.08 -14.32
C SER A 26 4.05 8.59 -14.54
N ALA A 27 5.10 7.78 -14.60
CA ALA A 27 5.02 6.32 -14.77
C ALA A 27 5.23 5.56 -13.45
N ALA A 28 5.96 6.17 -12.51
CA ALA A 28 6.37 5.51 -11.28
C ALA A 28 5.21 5.26 -10.31
N PHE A 29 4.25 6.18 -10.23
CA PHE A 29 3.16 6.09 -9.25
C PHE A 29 2.19 4.93 -9.54
N PRO A 30 1.63 4.77 -10.76
CA PRO A 30 0.76 3.61 -11.07
C PRO A 30 1.47 2.27 -10.87
N LEU A 31 2.75 2.19 -11.29
CA LEU A 31 3.53 0.97 -11.16
C LEU A 31 3.81 0.61 -9.69
N SER A 32 4.06 1.61 -8.84
CA SER A 32 4.21 1.44 -7.41
C SER A 32 2.94 0.95 -6.74
N THR A 33 1.78 1.52 -7.08
CA THR A 33 0.49 1.04 -6.57
C THR A 33 0.24 -0.42 -6.94
N ALA A 34 0.48 -0.79 -8.20
CA ALA A 34 0.33 -2.16 -8.65
C ALA A 34 1.26 -3.13 -7.90
N ALA A 35 2.54 -2.76 -7.78
CA ALA A 35 3.52 -3.57 -7.06
C ALA A 35 3.12 -3.76 -5.58
N GLN A 36 2.63 -2.72 -4.92
CA GLN A 36 2.16 -2.76 -3.53
C GLN A 36 0.92 -3.64 -3.36
N ILE A 37 -0.08 -3.54 -4.24
CA ILE A 37 -1.28 -4.42 -4.22
C ILE A 37 -0.85 -5.89 -4.27
N VAL A 38 -0.01 -6.23 -5.26
CA VAL A 38 0.44 -7.60 -5.50
C VAL A 38 1.29 -8.11 -4.32
N ALA A 39 2.28 -7.33 -3.90
CA ALA A 39 3.21 -7.74 -2.84
C ALA A 39 2.49 -7.90 -1.49
N ASN A 40 1.64 -6.96 -1.09
CA ASN A 40 0.94 -7.03 0.19
C ASN A 40 0.06 -8.28 0.28
N ALA A 41 -0.75 -8.51 -0.75
CA ALA A 41 -1.70 -9.61 -0.74
C ALA A 41 -1.02 -10.98 -0.85
N LEU A 42 -0.05 -11.13 -1.77
CA LEU A 42 0.66 -12.41 -1.96
C LEU A 42 1.59 -12.74 -0.80
N LEU A 43 2.34 -11.76 -0.27
CA LEU A 43 3.21 -12.00 0.88
C LEU A 43 2.38 -12.28 2.13
N ALA A 44 1.25 -11.62 2.33
CA ALA A 44 0.34 -11.96 3.43
C ALA A 44 -0.18 -13.38 3.27
N ALA A 45 -0.72 -13.74 2.11
CA ALA A 45 -1.23 -15.08 1.84
C ALA A 45 -0.18 -16.19 2.03
N ALA A 46 1.03 -16.00 1.47
CA ALA A 46 2.11 -16.97 1.52
C ALA A 46 2.75 -17.07 2.91
N ILE A 47 3.18 -15.94 3.46
CA ILE A 47 3.98 -15.89 4.69
C ILE A 47 3.09 -16.09 5.92
N LEU A 48 1.85 -15.57 5.93
CA LEU A 48 0.92 -15.78 7.03
C LEU A 48 0.09 -17.06 6.86
N GLY A 49 0.17 -17.72 5.69
CA GLY A 49 -0.45 -19.02 5.46
C GLY A 49 -1.97 -18.93 5.48
N GLU A 50 -2.53 -17.78 5.10
CA GLU A 50 -3.98 -17.55 5.06
C GLU A 50 -4.64 -18.37 3.95
N TRP A 51 -3.91 -18.69 2.88
CA TRP A 51 -4.41 -19.48 1.75
C TRP A 51 -3.88 -20.90 1.84
N THR A 52 -4.75 -21.83 2.20
CA THR A 52 -4.40 -23.23 2.51
C THR A 52 -4.69 -24.19 1.36
N THR A 53 -5.71 -23.91 0.54
CA THR A 53 -6.14 -24.79 -0.55
C THR A 53 -5.82 -24.20 -1.93
N VAL A 54 -5.60 -25.07 -2.92
CA VAL A 54 -5.32 -24.66 -4.31
C VAL A 54 -6.43 -23.78 -4.87
N ARG A 55 -7.70 -24.06 -4.52
CA ARG A 55 -8.85 -23.24 -4.93
C ARG A 55 -8.73 -21.80 -4.43
N VAL A 56 -8.43 -21.62 -3.14
CA VAL A 56 -8.23 -20.29 -2.54
C VAL A 56 -7.06 -19.56 -3.20
N TRP A 57 -5.96 -20.26 -3.51
CA TRP A 57 -4.84 -19.68 -4.26
C TRP A 57 -5.23 -19.20 -5.66
N VAL A 58 -5.95 -20.02 -6.43
CA VAL A 58 -6.36 -19.67 -7.81
C VAL A 58 -7.27 -18.45 -7.80
N PHE A 59 -8.36 -18.48 -7.02
CA PHE A 59 -9.29 -17.36 -6.94
C PHE A 59 -8.65 -16.12 -6.30
N GLY A 60 -7.73 -16.31 -5.36
CA GLY A 60 -6.97 -15.24 -4.74
C GLY A 60 -6.07 -14.53 -5.74
N ILE A 61 -5.29 -15.26 -6.55
CA ILE A 61 -4.45 -14.66 -7.59
C ILE A 61 -5.31 -13.92 -8.64
N ILE A 62 -6.44 -14.51 -9.05
CA ILE A 62 -7.39 -13.86 -9.98
C ILE A 62 -7.89 -12.55 -9.38
N SER A 63 -8.27 -12.54 -8.10
CA SER A 63 -8.77 -11.35 -7.42
C SER A 63 -7.73 -10.22 -7.38
N ILE A 64 -6.48 -10.55 -7.03
CA ILE A 64 -5.36 -9.61 -7.03
C ILE A 64 -5.13 -9.07 -8.44
N ALA A 65 -5.09 -9.94 -9.46
CA ALA A 65 -4.90 -9.52 -10.84
C ALA A 65 -5.98 -8.54 -11.31
N LEU A 66 -7.25 -8.79 -10.98
CA LEU A 66 -8.37 -7.89 -11.29
C LEU A 66 -8.20 -6.53 -10.61
N VAL A 67 -7.88 -6.51 -9.31
CA VAL A 67 -7.65 -5.26 -8.56
C VAL A 67 -6.44 -4.51 -9.11
N THR A 68 -5.34 -5.19 -9.40
CA THR A 68 -4.12 -4.57 -9.95
C THR A 68 -4.35 -3.99 -11.34
N ILE A 69 -4.95 -4.74 -12.26
CA ILE A 69 -5.25 -4.28 -13.62
C ILE A 69 -6.24 -3.10 -13.55
N GLY A 70 -7.25 -3.19 -12.71
CA GLY A 70 -8.22 -2.12 -12.54
C GLY A 70 -7.61 -0.85 -11.94
N ALA A 71 -6.76 -0.96 -10.92
CA ALA A 71 -6.02 0.17 -10.36
C ALA A 71 -5.09 0.82 -11.39
N LEU A 72 -4.39 0.02 -12.19
CA LEU A 72 -3.56 0.52 -13.30
C LEU A 72 -4.39 1.22 -14.38
N ALA A 73 -5.58 0.72 -14.69
CA ALA A 73 -6.49 1.34 -15.64
C ALA A 73 -7.03 2.68 -15.11
N ILE A 74 -7.39 2.77 -13.83
CA ILE A 74 -7.79 4.02 -13.17
C ILE A 74 -6.64 5.05 -13.21
N ALA A 75 -5.44 4.60 -12.89
CA ALA A 75 -4.25 5.45 -12.89
C ALA A 75 -3.69 5.73 -14.30
N ALA A 76 -4.27 5.13 -15.35
CA ALA A 76 -3.78 5.27 -16.71
C ALA A 76 -4.07 6.68 -17.26
N ARG A 77 -3.02 7.28 -17.81
CA ARG A 77 -3.09 8.60 -18.46
C ARG A 77 -3.82 8.58 -19.81
N SER A 78 -4.27 9.76 -20.23
CA SER A 78 -4.84 9.96 -21.56
C SER A 78 -3.80 9.73 -22.67
N LYS A 79 -4.26 9.37 -23.87
CA LYS A 79 -3.37 9.22 -25.04
C LYS A 79 -2.63 10.53 -25.37
N ALA A 80 -3.24 11.67 -25.12
CA ALA A 80 -2.64 13.00 -25.33
C ALA A 80 -1.46 13.25 -24.38
N GLU A 81 -1.60 12.94 -23.10
CA GLU A 81 -0.52 13.07 -22.10
C GLU A 81 0.67 12.14 -22.39
N LYS A 82 0.40 10.92 -22.86
CA LYS A 82 1.46 9.96 -23.24
C LYS A 82 2.30 10.42 -24.44
N ARG A 83 1.76 11.25 -25.34
CA ARG A 83 2.51 11.77 -26.50
C ARG A 83 3.56 12.80 -26.12
N ILE A 84 3.36 13.52 -25.02
CA ILE A 84 4.23 14.60 -24.54
C ILE A 84 5.40 14.04 -23.70
N SER A 85 5.20 12.91 -23.00
CA SER A 85 6.18 12.31 -22.08
C SER A 85 6.83 11.07 -22.70
N LYS A 86 7.79 11.25 -23.63
CA LYS A 86 8.49 10.13 -24.31
C LYS A 86 9.91 9.83 -23.82
N SER A 87 10.48 10.64 -22.93
CA SER A 87 11.85 10.44 -22.44
C SER A 87 11.85 9.55 -21.20
N HIS A 88 12.31 8.30 -21.34
CA HIS A 88 12.71 7.49 -20.19
C HIS A 88 14.06 8.01 -19.69
N PRO A 89 14.17 8.53 -18.46
CA PRO A 89 15.45 9.01 -17.94
C PRO A 89 16.46 7.87 -17.86
N LYS A 90 17.76 8.19 -18.04
CA LYS A 90 18.87 7.21 -17.99
C LYS A 90 18.96 6.40 -16.68
N SER A 91 18.30 6.85 -15.60
CA SER A 91 18.30 6.23 -14.26
C SER A 91 17.08 5.32 -14.00
N TYR A 92 16.35 4.89 -15.04
CA TYR A 92 15.15 4.05 -14.91
C TYR A 92 15.39 2.73 -14.17
N SER A 93 16.55 2.09 -14.35
CA SER A 93 16.92 0.83 -13.67
C SER A 93 17.12 1.01 -12.16
N GLU A 94 17.77 2.10 -11.75
CA GLU A 94 17.93 2.44 -10.32
C GLU A 94 16.57 2.75 -9.68
N GLY A 95 15.69 3.40 -10.44
CA GLY A 95 14.32 3.65 -10.03
C GLY A 95 13.50 2.36 -9.86
N LEU A 96 13.67 1.38 -10.74
CA LEU A 96 13.03 0.07 -10.62
C LEU A 96 13.53 -0.71 -9.39
N LEU A 97 14.83 -0.64 -9.08
CA LEU A 97 15.37 -1.24 -7.86
C LEU A 97 14.80 -0.54 -6.62
N ALA A 98 14.75 0.78 -6.61
CA ALA A 98 14.14 1.55 -5.51
C ALA A 98 12.65 1.20 -5.33
N LEU A 99 11.93 0.98 -6.43
CA LEU A 99 10.54 0.51 -6.43
C LEU A 99 10.40 -0.85 -5.75
N LEU A 100 11.24 -1.83 -6.12
CA LEU A 100 11.20 -3.17 -5.55
C LEU A 100 11.48 -3.14 -4.04
N VAL A 101 12.56 -2.43 -3.63
CA VAL A 101 12.92 -2.28 -2.22
C VAL A 101 11.80 -1.62 -1.43
N SER A 102 11.23 -0.54 -1.96
CA SER A 102 10.12 0.18 -1.32
C SER A 102 8.85 -0.68 -1.22
N THR A 103 8.55 -1.47 -2.25
CA THR A 103 7.39 -2.36 -2.28
C THR A 103 7.50 -3.45 -1.22
N ILE A 104 8.69 -4.09 -1.11
CA ILE A 104 8.94 -5.09 -0.07
C ILE A 104 8.86 -4.44 1.31
N GLY A 105 9.45 -3.26 1.48
CA GLY A 105 9.38 -2.51 2.73
C GLY A 105 7.96 -2.19 3.17
N PHE A 106 7.11 -1.76 2.24
CA PHE A 106 5.69 -1.50 2.47
C PHE A 106 4.90 -2.77 2.80
N ALA A 107 5.17 -3.87 2.11
CA ALA A 107 4.53 -5.14 2.43
C ALA A 107 4.93 -5.68 3.79
N LEU A 108 6.22 -5.59 4.11
CA LEU A 108 6.72 -5.91 5.44
C LEU A 108 6.05 -5.04 6.48
N TYR A 109 5.85 -3.74 6.26
CA TYR A 109 5.19 -2.84 7.20
C TYR A 109 3.81 -3.35 7.63
N PHE A 110 3.01 -3.82 6.68
CA PHE A 110 1.66 -4.33 6.96
C PHE A 110 1.64 -5.74 7.54
N ILE A 111 2.53 -6.61 7.10
CA ILE A 111 2.56 -8.01 7.52
C ILE A 111 3.31 -8.18 8.84
N PHE A 112 4.19 -7.23 9.20
CA PHE A 112 5.07 -7.31 10.36
C PHE A 112 4.40 -7.72 11.67
N PRO A 113 3.25 -7.14 12.05
CA PRO A 113 2.60 -7.49 13.31
C PRO A 113 2.26 -8.98 13.37
N ASN A 114 1.62 -9.50 12.33
CA ASN A 114 1.25 -10.90 12.23
C ASN A 114 2.47 -11.82 12.04
N LEU A 115 3.55 -11.29 11.43
CA LEU A 115 4.81 -11.99 11.27
C LEU A 115 5.50 -12.25 12.61
N LEU A 116 5.52 -11.26 13.51
CA LEU A 116 6.09 -11.41 14.85
C LEU A 116 5.34 -12.47 15.68
N VAL A 117 4.03 -12.59 15.49
CA VAL A 117 3.21 -13.62 16.13
C VAL A 117 3.54 -14.98 15.54
N ARG A 118 3.61 -15.10 14.21
CA ARG A 118 3.92 -16.35 13.53
C ARG A 118 5.31 -16.91 13.86
N PHE A 119 6.31 -16.04 14.00
CA PHE A 119 7.66 -16.45 14.42
C PHE A 119 7.84 -16.58 15.94
N GLY A 120 6.78 -16.44 16.73
CA GLY A 120 6.81 -16.68 18.17
C GLY A 120 7.43 -15.56 19.00
N PHE A 121 7.75 -14.40 18.40
CA PHE A 121 8.22 -13.22 19.14
C PHE A 121 7.11 -12.58 19.99
N ILE A 122 5.85 -12.86 19.67
CA ILE A 122 4.65 -12.43 20.39
C ILE A 122 3.77 -13.65 20.66
N THR A 123 3.42 -13.87 21.93
CA THR A 123 2.57 -14.99 22.33
C THR A 123 1.12 -14.79 21.86
N SER A 124 0.44 -15.88 21.48
CA SER A 124 -0.96 -15.88 21.07
C SER A 124 -1.90 -15.27 22.13
N ARG A 125 -1.54 -15.31 23.41
CA ARG A 125 -2.29 -14.63 24.49
C ARG A 125 -2.33 -13.10 24.31
N ILE A 126 -1.20 -12.50 23.92
CA ILE A 126 -1.09 -11.05 23.69
C ILE A 126 -1.76 -10.69 22.37
N HIS A 127 -1.54 -11.51 21.34
CA HIS A 127 -2.16 -11.32 20.03
C HIS A 127 -3.68 -11.44 20.07
N ASN A 128 -4.25 -12.38 20.84
CA ASN A 128 -5.70 -12.62 20.85
C ASN A 128 -6.43 -11.83 21.96
N ALA A 129 -5.72 -11.07 22.79
CA ALA A 129 -6.33 -10.23 23.80
C ALA A 129 -7.27 -9.21 23.13
N ASN A 130 -8.52 -9.16 23.58
CA ASN A 130 -9.57 -8.29 23.02
C ASN A 130 -9.73 -8.46 21.50
N ASN A 131 -9.86 -9.70 21.03
CA ASN A 131 -9.99 -10.07 19.61
C ASN A 131 -8.82 -9.60 18.72
N GLY A 132 -7.65 -9.36 19.32
CA GLY A 132 -6.43 -8.90 18.67
C GLY A 132 -6.38 -7.45 18.24
N ILE A 133 -7.44 -6.68 18.55
CA ILE A 133 -7.46 -5.24 18.36
C ILE A 133 -6.33 -4.60 19.17
N ASN A 134 -6.20 -4.93 20.46
CA ASN A 134 -5.23 -4.30 21.35
C ASN A 134 -3.79 -4.40 20.82
N TYR A 135 -3.40 -5.58 20.33
CA TYR A 135 -2.05 -5.79 19.78
C TYR A 135 -1.86 -5.05 18.45
N MET A 136 -2.82 -5.21 17.54
CA MET A 136 -2.74 -4.64 16.19
C MET A 136 -2.78 -3.11 16.22
N THR A 137 -3.43 -2.50 17.20
CA THR A 137 -3.37 -1.04 17.41
C THR A 137 -2.12 -0.61 18.16
N ALA A 138 -1.65 -1.38 19.14
CA ALA A 138 -0.46 -1.03 19.93
C ALA A 138 0.83 -0.99 19.09
N ILE A 139 0.90 -1.78 18.01
CA ILE A 139 2.08 -1.82 17.13
C ILE A 139 2.23 -0.55 16.27
N VAL A 140 1.16 0.23 16.10
CA VAL A 140 1.18 1.47 15.32
C VAL A 140 2.14 2.49 15.96
N THR A 141 2.21 2.56 17.28
CA THR A 141 3.08 3.51 18.01
C THR A 141 4.57 3.30 17.70
N PRO A 142 5.17 2.11 17.91
CA PRO A 142 6.57 1.89 17.53
C PRO A 142 6.80 2.04 16.02
N GLN A 143 5.85 1.64 15.17
CA GLN A 143 5.94 1.88 13.73
C GLN A 143 6.02 3.37 13.38
N ALA A 144 5.19 4.21 14.01
CA ALA A 144 5.20 5.66 13.81
C ALA A 144 6.52 6.30 14.25
N ILE A 145 7.10 5.87 15.37
CA ILE A 145 8.44 6.30 15.79
C ILE A 145 9.48 5.93 14.73
N GLY A 146 9.41 4.72 14.18
CA GLY A 146 10.29 4.26 13.10
C GLY A 146 10.13 5.08 11.83
N GLN A 147 8.90 5.46 11.47
CA GLN A 147 8.62 6.32 10.31
C GLN A 147 9.20 7.72 10.50
N ILE A 148 9.08 8.31 11.69
CA ILE A 148 9.66 9.61 12.00
C ILE A 148 11.19 9.55 11.90
N ILE A 149 11.82 8.61 12.61
CA ILE A 149 13.29 8.44 12.57
C ILE A 149 13.77 8.19 11.14
N GLY A 150 13.12 7.27 10.43
CA GLY A 150 13.50 6.93 9.05
C GLY A 150 13.35 8.09 8.08
N SER A 151 12.25 8.85 8.17
CA SER A 151 12.05 10.04 7.36
C SER A 151 13.11 11.11 7.60
N ILE A 152 13.52 11.33 8.85
CA ILE A 152 14.59 12.27 9.22
C ILE A 152 15.94 11.80 8.68
N LEU A 153 16.27 10.51 8.84
CA LEU A 153 17.52 9.94 8.32
C LEU A 153 17.60 10.06 6.79
N ILE A 154 16.51 9.74 6.08
CA ILE A 154 16.45 9.88 4.63
C ILE A 154 16.58 11.34 4.22
N ALA A 155 15.87 12.26 4.91
CA ALA A 155 15.96 13.69 4.60
C ALA A 155 17.39 14.21 4.76
N LEU A 156 18.07 13.89 5.87
CA LEU A 156 19.41 14.39 6.17
C LEU A 156 20.53 13.73 5.35
N PHE A 157 20.49 12.41 5.19
CA PHE A 157 21.62 11.64 4.62
C PHE A 157 21.44 11.26 3.14
N VAL A 158 20.19 11.17 2.66
CA VAL A 158 19.92 10.78 1.26
C VAL A 158 19.55 12.02 0.45
N LEU A 159 18.58 12.79 0.93
CA LEU A 159 18.09 13.98 0.24
C LEU A 159 18.92 15.24 0.54
N HIS A 160 19.76 15.21 1.57
CA HIS A 160 20.58 16.34 2.03
C HIS A 160 19.75 17.61 2.32
N GLU A 161 18.53 17.41 2.84
CA GLU A 161 17.57 18.45 3.19
C GLU A 161 17.58 18.72 4.70
N TYR A 162 18.06 19.91 5.08
CA TYR A 162 18.25 20.29 6.49
C TYR A 162 17.11 21.15 7.05
N GLN A 163 16.23 21.69 6.19
CA GLN A 163 15.12 22.55 6.61
C GLN A 163 13.80 21.76 6.72
N LEU A 164 13.71 20.92 7.75
CA LEU A 164 12.66 19.91 7.91
C LEU A 164 11.27 20.48 8.30
N PHE A 165 11.19 21.67 8.90
CA PHE A 165 9.95 22.22 9.45
C PHE A 165 9.55 23.55 8.81
N LYS A 166 9.23 23.51 7.50
CA LYS A 166 8.65 24.65 6.79
C LYS A 166 7.12 24.61 6.81
N MET A 167 6.48 25.75 6.59
CA MET A 167 5.01 25.87 6.58
C MET A 167 4.27 24.92 5.60
N PRO A 168 4.84 24.57 4.42
CA PRO A 168 4.27 23.52 3.58
C PRO A 168 4.23 22.13 4.24
N VAL A 169 5.18 21.80 5.13
CA VAL A 169 5.18 20.54 5.89
C VAL A 169 4.01 20.51 6.87
N VAL A 170 3.72 21.65 7.51
CA VAL A 170 2.57 21.77 8.42
C VAL A 170 1.24 21.53 7.69
N LYS A 171 1.12 21.97 6.42
CA LYS A 171 -0.07 21.68 5.60
C LYS A 171 -0.27 20.19 5.30
N ASN A 172 0.81 19.40 5.30
CA ASN A 172 0.76 17.95 5.11
C ASN A 172 0.41 17.16 6.39
N PHE A 173 0.23 17.82 7.55
CA PHE A 173 -0.27 17.12 8.73
C PHE A 173 -1.66 16.54 8.51
N THR A 174 -2.54 17.26 7.81
CA THR A 174 -3.90 16.79 7.54
C THR A 174 -3.90 15.51 6.71
N THR A 175 -3.02 15.41 5.70
CA THR A 175 -2.87 14.19 4.89
C THR A 175 -2.27 13.05 5.71
N GLY A 176 -1.28 13.34 6.56
CA GLY A 176 -0.70 12.39 7.50
C GLY A 176 -1.70 11.82 8.52
N ILE A 177 -2.53 12.68 9.14
CA ILE A 177 -3.57 12.26 10.09
C ILE A 177 -4.61 11.38 9.39
N THR A 178 -5.06 11.78 8.21
CA THR A 178 -6.03 11.00 7.41
C THR A 178 -5.46 9.61 7.07
N TRP A 179 -4.18 9.56 6.66
CA TRP A 179 -3.48 8.31 6.41
C TRP A 179 -3.36 7.43 7.66
N ALA A 180 -3.00 8.03 8.80
CA ALA A 180 -2.88 7.30 10.07
C ALA A 180 -4.22 6.68 10.51
N ILE A 181 -5.34 7.39 10.34
CA ILE A 181 -6.68 6.87 10.62
C ILE A 181 -7.00 5.68 9.70
N GLY A 182 -6.79 5.82 8.38
CA GLY A 182 -7.02 4.74 7.43
C GLY A 182 -6.16 3.51 7.72
N ASN A 183 -4.91 3.74 8.10
CA ASN A 183 -3.97 2.69 8.47
C ASN A 183 -4.38 1.96 9.76
N LEU A 184 -4.89 2.69 10.75
CA LEU A 184 -5.46 2.10 11.97
C LEU A 184 -6.66 1.19 11.65
N PHE A 185 -7.59 1.66 10.82
CA PHE A 185 -8.72 0.84 10.38
C PHE A 185 -8.29 -0.38 9.57
N MET A 186 -7.22 -0.26 8.78
CA MET A 186 -6.66 -1.43 8.10
C MET A 186 -6.17 -2.47 9.09
N PHE A 187 -5.43 -2.07 10.14
CA PHE A 187 -4.91 -3.02 11.13
C PHE A 187 -6.02 -3.67 11.96
N ILE A 188 -7.07 -2.90 12.29
CA ILE A 188 -8.27 -3.44 12.94
C ILE A 188 -8.97 -4.46 12.01
N SER A 189 -9.09 -4.15 10.72
CA SER A 189 -9.66 -5.07 9.72
C SER A 189 -8.83 -6.35 9.58
N ALA A 190 -7.51 -6.22 9.55
CA ALA A 190 -6.59 -7.36 9.46
C ALA A 190 -6.59 -8.24 10.73
N ALA A 191 -6.88 -7.66 11.89
CA ALA A 191 -7.05 -8.40 13.14
C ALA A 191 -8.28 -9.32 13.11
N ASN A 192 -9.28 -9.00 12.29
CA ASN A 192 -10.52 -9.76 12.22
C ASN A 192 -10.28 -11.13 11.55
N PRO A 193 -10.50 -12.25 12.25
CA PRO A 193 -10.33 -13.59 11.69
C PRO A 193 -11.25 -13.88 10.51
N ALA A 194 -12.37 -13.14 10.34
CA ALA A 194 -13.25 -13.26 9.18
C ALA A 194 -12.68 -12.58 7.93
N ILE A 195 -11.78 -11.60 8.06
CA ILE A 195 -11.20 -10.87 6.92
C ILE A 195 -9.79 -11.36 6.61
N GLY A 196 -8.89 -11.33 7.60
CA GLY A 196 -7.46 -11.64 7.41
C GLY A 196 -6.67 -10.51 6.73
N GLN A 197 -5.35 -10.61 6.76
CA GLN A 197 -4.42 -9.59 6.28
C GLN A 197 -4.46 -9.43 4.75
N ALA A 198 -4.50 -10.51 3.98
CA ALA A 198 -4.48 -10.44 2.51
C ALA A 198 -5.73 -9.73 1.96
N THR A 199 -6.89 -10.05 2.52
CA THR A 199 -8.16 -9.39 2.19
C THR A 199 -8.16 -7.93 2.65
N ALA A 200 -7.78 -7.64 3.89
CA ALA A 200 -7.78 -6.29 4.45
C ALA A 200 -6.85 -5.34 3.67
N THR A 201 -5.64 -5.80 3.31
CA THR A 201 -4.68 -5.02 2.53
C THR A 201 -5.09 -4.83 1.08
N THR A 202 -5.87 -5.75 0.51
CA THR A 202 -6.42 -5.56 -0.84
C THR A 202 -7.58 -4.58 -0.83
N LEU A 203 -8.47 -4.67 0.17
CA LEU A 203 -9.59 -3.73 0.32
C LEU A 203 -9.12 -2.30 0.60
N SER A 204 -8.01 -2.10 1.32
CA SER A 204 -7.48 -0.75 1.57
C SER A 204 -7.06 -0.02 0.28
N GLN A 205 -6.79 -0.77 -0.79
CA GLN A 205 -6.40 -0.22 -2.10
C GLN A 205 -7.61 0.31 -2.89
N LEU A 206 -8.83 0.01 -2.47
CA LEU A 206 -10.07 0.60 -3.01
C LEU A 206 -10.11 2.12 -2.87
N GLY A 207 -9.30 2.69 -1.97
CA GLY A 207 -9.12 4.13 -1.86
C GLY A 207 -8.75 4.81 -3.18
N ILE A 208 -8.14 4.10 -4.14
CA ILE A 208 -7.85 4.66 -5.47
C ILE A 208 -9.14 5.03 -6.24
N VAL A 209 -10.23 4.27 -6.07
CA VAL A 209 -11.52 4.55 -6.71
C VAL A 209 -12.11 5.82 -6.10
N VAL A 210 -12.20 5.85 -4.77
CA VAL A 210 -12.75 7.00 -4.03
C VAL A 210 -11.92 8.26 -4.31
N GLY A 211 -10.60 8.16 -4.27
CA GLY A 211 -9.70 9.29 -4.56
C GLY A 211 -9.83 9.80 -5.98
N THR A 212 -9.99 8.91 -6.97
CA THR A 212 -10.14 9.33 -8.38
C THR A 212 -11.46 10.07 -8.60
N PHE A 213 -12.58 9.50 -8.16
CA PHE A 213 -13.88 10.17 -8.30
C PHE A 213 -14.00 11.40 -7.42
N GLY A 214 -13.39 11.40 -6.23
CA GLY A 214 -13.27 12.59 -5.38
C GLY A 214 -12.50 13.71 -6.07
N GLY A 215 -11.38 13.41 -6.73
CA GLY A 215 -10.65 14.38 -7.55
C GLY A 215 -11.51 14.94 -8.68
N ILE A 216 -12.25 14.08 -9.38
CA ILE A 216 -13.13 14.51 -10.48
C ILE A 216 -14.28 15.39 -9.99
N TYR A 217 -15.02 14.98 -8.95
CA TYR A 217 -16.26 15.64 -8.55
C TYR A 217 -16.08 16.74 -7.50
N ILE A 218 -15.13 16.59 -6.57
CA ILE A 218 -14.88 17.56 -5.49
C ILE A 218 -13.85 18.60 -5.94
N LEU A 219 -12.74 18.14 -6.52
CA LEU A 219 -11.65 19.02 -6.98
C LEU A 219 -11.84 19.49 -8.43
N HIS A 220 -12.91 19.05 -9.09
CA HIS A 220 -13.24 19.40 -10.48
C HIS A 220 -12.11 19.07 -11.47
N GLU A 221 -11.36 17.99 -11.23
CA GLU A 221 -10.31 17.55 -12.13
C GLU A 221 -10.88 17.06 -13.46
N TYR A 222 -10.59 17.80 -14.52
CA TYR A 222 -10.97 17.39 -15.87
C TYR A 222 -10.21 16.14 -16.32
N LYS A 223 -10.93 15.10 -16.73
CA LYS A 223 -10.39 13.88 -17.34
C LYS A 223 -10.92 13.72 -18.77
N PRO A 224 -10.04 13.59 -19.78
CA PRO A 224 -10.46 13.33 -21.16
C PRO A 224 -11.29 12.04 -21.27
N ALA A 225 -12.15 11.96 -22.30
CA ALA A 225 -13.04 10.82 -22.50
C ALA A 225 -12.31 9.47 -22.56
N ASP A 226 -11.13 9.41 -23.20
CA ASP A 226 -10.34 8.17 -23.27
C ASP A 226 -9.73 7.75 -21.92
N GLN A 227 -9.55 8.68 -20.99
CA GLN A 227 -9.14 8.41 -19.62
C GLN A 227 -10.36 8.01 -18.77
N MET A 228 -11.50 8.68 -18.95
CA MET A 228 -12.73 8.35 -18.22
C MET A 228 -13.19 6.92 -18.47
N VAL A 229 -13.13 6.44 -19.73
CA VAL A 229 -13.46 5.05 -20.07
C VAL A 229 -12.56 4.06 -19.30
N LYS A 230 -11.26 4.34 -19.18
CA LYS A 230 -10.33 3.48 -18.42
C LYS A 230 -10.63 3.51 -16.92
N ILE A 231 -11.00 4.67 -16.38
CA ILE A 231 -11.40 4.82 -14.97
C ILE A 231 -12.65 3.99 -14.67
N VAL A 232 -13.66 4.04 -15.53
CA VAL A 232 -14.90 3.26 -15.35
C VAL A 232 -14.62 1.76 -15.44
N ILE A 233 -13.92 1.29 -16.48
CA ILE A 233 -13.55 -0.12 -16.63
C ILE A 233 -12.71 -0.58 -15.44
N GLY A 234 -11.71 0.22 -15.06
CA GLY A 234 -10.83 -0.11 -13.94
C GLY A 234 -11.57 -0.17 -12.61
N THR A 235 -12.55 0.70 -12.39
CA THR A 235 -13.43 0.66 -11.20
C THR A 235 -14.23 -0.63 -11.14
N VAL A 236 -14.83 -1.05 -12.27
CA VAL A 236 -15.57 -2.31 -12.33
C VAL A 236 -14.66 -3.51 -12.02
N LEU A 237 -13.46 -3.56 -12.60
CA LEU A 237 -12.49 -4.63 -12.33
C LEU A 237 -12.06 -4.66 -10.87
N VAL A 238 -11.77 -3.50 -10.28
CA VAL A 238 -11.43 -3.37 -8.86
C VAL A 238 -12.57 -3.89 -7.98
N ILE A 239 -13.82 -3.50 -8.24
CA ILE A 239 -14.98 -3.96 -7.47
C ILE A 239 -15.15 -5.48 -7.58
N ILE A 240 -15.08 -6.05 -8.79
CA ILE A 240 -15.21 -7.50 -8.98
C ILE A 240 -14.09 -8.24 -8.26
N GLY A 241 -12.84 -7.78 -8.39
CA GLY A 241 -11.70 -8.36 -7.69
C GLY A 241 -11.85 -8.28 -6.17
N SER A 242 -12.34 -7.16 -5.64
CA SER A 242 -12.59 -7.00 -4.21
C SER A 242 -13.72 -7.88 -3.68
N ILE A 243 -14.80 -8.07 -4.44
CA ILE A 243 -15.85 -9.03 -4.08
C ILE A 243 -15.27 -10.44 -4.05
N LEU A 244 -14.45 -10.81 -5.05
CA LEU A 244 -13.85 -12.13 -5.12
C LEU A 244 -12.92 -12.41 -3.93
N ILE A 245 -12.04 -11.46 -3.58
CA ILE A 245 -11.09 -11.66 -2.48
C ILE A 245 -11.79 -11.78 -1.12
N THR A 246 -12.86 -11.00 -0.89
CA THR A 246 -13.65 -11.08 0.35
C THR A 246 -14.36 -12.42 0.51
N ASN A 247 -14.73 -13.06 -0.58
CA ASN A 247 -15.44 -14.35 -0.56
C ASN A 247 -14.50 -15.57 -0.61
N LEU A 248 -13.18 -15.40 -0.55
CA LEU A 248 -12.24 -16.53 -0.59
C LEU A 248 -12.46 -17.56 0.51
N LYS A 249 -12.93 -17.14 1.69
CA LYS A 249 -13.21 -18.06 2.80
C LYS A 249 -14.42 -18.95 2.59
N MET A 250 -15.29 -18.62 1.64
CA MET A 250 -16.36 -19.52 1.21
C MET A 250 -15.83 -20.68 0.37
N LEU A 251 -14.56 -20.62 -0.06
CA LEU A 251 -13.89 -21.60 -0.92
C LEU A 251 -12.84 -22.44 -0.18
N SER A 252 -12.55 -22.12 1.09
CA SER A 252 -11.61 -22.83 1.97
C SER A 252 -12.21 -24.05 2.63
#